data_AF-A0A3E0DN74-F1
#
_entry.id   AF-A0A3E0DN74-F1
#
_cell.length_a   1.000
_cell.length_b   1.000
_cell.length_c   1.000
_cell.angle_alpha   90.00
_cell.angle_beta   90.00
_cell.angle_gamma   90.00
#
_symmetry.space_group_name_H-M   'P 1'
#
loop_
_entity.id
_entity.type
_entity.pdbx_description
1 polymer ?
#
loop_
_entity_poly.entity_id
_entity_poly.type
_entity_poly.pdbx_seq_one_letter_code
_entity_poly.pdbx_strand_id
1 'polypeptide(L)'
;MPILLLLMTVAGLSVAYQQRLEARFLLRSTLQELNQNQQLWLAFEQAVVAPVVFAQASQSQCSGFCQLTTNAYANDSRNWHHEDATLTYIWRYYVDTEGDYFYRLCARYQQQDYCWWWQQARLTGRGFIQVVDASS
;
A
#
# COMPACT_ATOMS: atom_id res chain seq x y z
N MET A 1 -16.73 48.94 31.20
CA MET A 1 -16.80 47.89 30.16
C MET A 1 -16.14 46.56 30.59
N PRO A 2 -16.51 45.94 31.73
CA PRO A 2 -15.93 44.64 32.16
C PRO A 2 -16.53 43.42 31.44
N ILE A 3 -17.75 43.55 30.90
CA ILE A 3 -18.50 42.45 30.28
C ILE A 3 -17.88 42.01 28.94
N LEU A 4 -17.32 42.94 28.17
CA LEU A 4 -16.68 42.64 26.88
C LEU A 4 -15.40 41.81 27.02
N LEU A 5 -14.61 42.05 28.07
CA LEU A 5 -13.41 41.23 28.37
C LEU A 5 -13.79 39.80 28.74
N LEU A 6 -14.89 39.64 29.47
CA LEU A 6 -15.40 38.34 29.90
C LEU A 6 -15.92 37.52 28.71
N LEU A 7 -16.55 38.18 27.73
CA LEU A 7 -16.97 37.53 26.48
C LEU A 7 -15.78 37.10 25.62
N MET A 8 -14.70 37.90 25.54
CA MET A 8 -13.51 37.52 24.78
C MET A 8 -12.74 36.35 25.39
N THR A 9 -12.66 36.25 26.71
CA THR A 9 -11.97 35.12 27.37
C THR A 9 -12.74 33.82 27.20
N VAL A 10 -14.08 33.84 27.30
CA VAL A 10 -14.92 32.65 27.08
C VAL A 10 -14.87 32.20 25.62
N ALA A 11 -14.86 33.14 24.67
CA ALA A 11 -14.68 32.81 23.26
C ALA A 11 -13.31 32.18 22.98
N GLY A 12 -12.22 32.75 23.53
CA GLY A 12 -10.86 32.21 23.38
C GLY A 12 -10.71 30.80 23.98
N LEU A 13 -11.31 30.55 25.15
CA LEU A 13 -11.32 29.22 25.77
C LEU A 13 -12.09 28.19 24.94
N SER A 14 -13.19 28.61 24.32
CA SER A 14 -14.04 27.76 23.48
C SER A 14 -13.30 27.35 22.19
N VAL A 15 -12.61 28.28 21.53
CA VAL A 15 -11.82 28.01 20.33
C VAL A 15 -10.63 27.10 20.63
N ALA A 16 -9.89 27.37 21.71
CA ALA A 16 -8.76 26.53 22.11
C ALA A 16 -9.20 25.10 22.48
N TYR A 17 -10.40 24.95 23.05
CA TYR A 17 -10.98 23.65 23.36
C TYR A 17 -11.40 22.89 22.10
N GLN A 18 -12.05 23.56 21.15
CA GLN A 18 -12.44 22.96 19.86
C GLN A 18 -11.22 22.50 19.05
N GLN A 19 -10.18 23.34 18.96
CA GLN A 19 -8.93 23.00 18.27
C GLN A 19 -8.26 21.74 18.86
N ARG A 20 -8.29 21.60 20.19
CA ARG A 20 -7.75 20.39 20.87
C ARG A 20 -8.57 19.14 20.59
N LEU A 21 -9.89 19.27 20.46
CA LEU A 21 -10.77 18.16 20.09
C LEU A 21 -10.51 17.71 18.65
N GLU A 22 -10.48 18.64 17.70
CA GLU A 22 -10.18 18.36 16.30
C GLU A 22 -8.83 17.68 16.13
N ALA A 23 -7.77 18.18 16.76
CA ALA A 23 -6.45 17.57 16.71
C ALA A 23 -6.44 16.13 17.25
N ARG A 24 -7.19 15.84 18.31
CA ARG A 24 -7.33 14.47 18.86
C ARG A 24 -8.12 13.56 17.95
N PHE A 25 -9.18 14.06 17.32
CA PHE A 25 -9.95 13.30 16.34
C PHE A 25 -9.12 12.95 15.11
N LEU A 26 -8.40 13.94 14.55
CA LEU A 26 -7.50 13.73 13.42
C LEU A 26 -6.40 12.71 13.76
N LEU A 27 -5.78 12.81 14.94
CA LEU A 27 -4.78 11.83 15.35
C LEU A 27 -5.37 10.42 15.46
N ARG A 28 -6.56 10.29 16.06
CA ARG A 28 -7.22 9.00 16.24
C ARG A 28 -7.65 8.40 14.90
N SER A 29 -8.16 9.19 13.97
CA SER A 29 -8.50 8.71 12.62
C SER A 29 -7.26 8.25 11.88
N THR A 30 -6.17 9.02 11.91
CA THR A 30 -4.90 8.62 11.27
C THR A 30 -4.34 7.32 11.85
N LEU A 31 -4.36 7.16 13.18
CA LEU A 31 -3.92 5.91 13.83
C LEU A 31 -4.83 4.72 13.48
N GLN A 32 -6.12 4.96 13.34
CA GLN A 32 -7.08 3.92 12.95
C GLN A 32 -6.87 3.50 11.49
N GLU A 33 -6.67 4.45 10.57
CA GLU A 33 -6.35 4.19 9.17
C GLU A 33 -5.04 3.42 9.02
N LEU A 34 -4.00 3.78 9.78
CA LEU A 34 -2.72 3.05 9.79
C LEU A 34 -2.89 1.58 10.23
N ASN A 35 -3.65 1.34 11.30
CA ASN A 35 -3.92 -0.01 11.78
C ASN A 35 -4.74 -0.83 10.78
N GLN A 36 -5.77 -0.24 10.18
CA GLN A 36 -6.58 -0.91 9.15
C GLN A 36 -5.74 -1.25 7.92
N ASN A 37 -4.91 -0.32 7.44
CA ASN A 37 -4.01 -0.58 6.32
C ASN A 37 -3.02 -1.71 6.64
N GLN A 38 -2.46 -1.74 7.86
CA GLN A 38 -1.57 -2.82 8.27
C GLN A 38 -2.27 -4.18 8.30
N GLN A 39 -3.50 -4.24 8.83
CA GLN A 39 -4.29 -5.47 8.85
C GLN A 39 -4.63 -5.96 7.45
N LEU A 40 -4.95 -5.04 6.54
CA LEU A 40 -5.23 -5.34 5.14
C LEU A 40 -4.03 -5.98 4.44
N TRP A 41 -2.83 -5.41 4.59
CA TRP A 41 -1.59 -5.96 4.03
C TRP A 41 -1.26 -7.34 4.63
N LEU A 42 -1.46 -7.53 5.94
CA LEU A 42 -1.25 -8.83 6.58
C LEU A 42 -2.24 -9.90 6.08
N ALA A 43 -3.51 -9.54 5.94
CA ALA A 43 -4.53 -10.44 5.41
C ALA A 43 -4.24 -10.82 3.96
N PHE A 44 -3.79 -9.87 3.14
CA PHE A 44 -3.34 -10.14 1.77
C PHE A 44 -2.13 -11.09 1.76
N GLU A 45 -1.15 -10.85 2.63
CA GLU A 45 0.05 -11.70 2.73
C GLU A 45 -0.35 -13.14 3.09
N GLN A 46 -1.25 -13.34 4.04
CA GLN A 46 -1.72 -14.67 4.43
C GLN A 46 -2.54 -15.38 3.35
N ALA A 47 -3.36 -14.63 2.59
CA ALA A 47 -4.27 -15.20 1.60
C ALA A 47 -3.60 -15.48 0.25
N VAL A 48 -2.62 -14.67 -0.14
CA VAL A 48 -2.06 -14.68 -1.52
C VAL A 48 -0.56 -15.02 -1.51
N VAL A 49 0.21 -14.42 -0.60
CA VAL A 49 1.69 -14.51 -0.60
C VAL A 49 2.20 -15.76 0.11
N ALA A 50 1.58 -16.15 1.22
CA ALA A 50 1.95 -17.36 1.95
C ALA A 50 1.63 -18.65 1.17
N PRO A 51 0.41 -18.84 0.60
CA PRO A 51 0.07 -20.02 -0.20
C PRO A 51 0.42 -19.85 -1.69
N VAL A 52 1.43 -19.03 -2.00
CA VAL A 52 1.66 -18.55 -3.36
C VAL A 52 1.81 -19.68 -4.38
N VAL A 53 1.14 -19.52 -5.53
CA VAL A 53 1.15 -20.51 -6.62
C VAL A 53 2.01 -19.99 -7.77
N PHE A 54 3.25 -20.46 -7.85
CA PHE A 54 4.23 -20.02 -8.86
C PHE A 54 3.77 -20.25 -10.31
N ALA A 55 3.00 -21.31 -10.57
CA ALA A 55 2.46 -21.61 -11.90
C ALA A 55 1.46 -20.56 -12.42
N GLN A 56 0.93 -19.71 -11.54
CA GLN A 56 0.02 -18.63 -11.94
C GLN A 56 0.75 -17.35 -12.36
N ALA A 57 2.09 -17.30 -12.28
CA ALA A 57 2.85 -16.11 -12.63
C ALA A 57 2.90 -15.95 -14.15
N SER A 58 2.65 -14.74 -14.64
CA SER A 58 2.82 -14.41 -16.06
C SER A 58 4.28 -14.09 -16.34
N GLN A 59 4.80 -14.49 -17.52
CA GLN A 59 6.17 -14.16 -17.89
C GLN A 59 6.32 -12.65 -18.10
N SER A 60 7.34 -12.06 -17.47
CA SER A 60 7.75 -10.68 -17.69
C SER A 60 8.38 -10.55 -19.07
N GLN A 61 8.01 -9.51 -19.83
CA GLN A 61 8.64 -9.19 -21.11
C GLN A 61 10.00 -8.49 -20.97
N CYS A 62 10.43 -8.23 -19.75
CA CYS A 62 11.67 -7.52 -19.46
C CYS A 62 12.83 -8.48 -19.24
N SER A 63 14.05 -8.05 -19.61
CA SER A 63 15.29 -8.69 -19.20
C SER A 63 15.56 -8.36 -17.72
N GLY A 64 14.85 -9.05 -16.83
CA GLY A 64 14.84 -8.85 -15.38
C GLY A 64 13.55 -8.23 -14.83
N PHE A 65 13.63 -7.74 -13.59
CA PHE A 65 12.53 -7.01 -12.97
C PHE A 65 12.48 -5.57 -13.49
N CYS A 66 11.55 -5.29 -14.41
CA CYS A 66 11.25 -3.93 -14.83
C CYS A 66 10.81 -3.04 -13.65
N GLN A 67 11.14 -1.75 -13.70
CA GLN A 67 10.53 -0.76 -12.82
C GLN A 67 9.00 -0.85 -12.91
N LEU A 68 8.34 -0.70 -11.77
CA LEU A 68 6.89 -0.64 -11.72
C LEU A 68 6.47 0.76 -12.19
N THR A 69 5.83 0.84 -13.35
CA THR A 69 5.26 2.09 -13.86
C THR A 69 3.82 2.25 -13.39
N THR A 70 3.26 3.45 -13.51
CA THR A 70 1.86 3.73 -13.19
C THR A 70 0.89 2.79 -13.89
N ASN A 71 1.20 2.45 -15.15
CA ASN A 71 0.41 1.56 -16.00
C ASN A 71 0.69 0.06 -15.79
N ALA A 72 1.55 -0.33 -14.84
CA ALA A 72 1.93 -1.73 -14.66
C ALA A 72 0.75 -2.66 -14.36
N TYR A 73 -0.32 -2.12 -13.76
CA TYR A 73 -1.56 -2.83 -13.42
C TYR A 73 -2.64 -2.78 -14.49
N ALA A 74 -2.42 -2.05 -15.59
CA ALA A 74 -3.41 -1.93 -16.66
C ALA A 74 -3.66 -3.28 -17.37
N ASN A 75 -2.62 -4.12 -17.45
CA ASN A 75 -2.65 -5.41 -18.13
C ASN A 75 -2.28 -6.52 -17.15
N ASP A 76 -3.08 -7.58 -17.12
CA ASP A 76 -2.79 -8.83 -16.39
C ASP A 76 -2.74 -8.67 -14.85
N SER A 77 -3.49 -7.68 -14.33
CA SER A 77 -3.70 -7.53 -12.90
C SER A 77 -4.90 -8.33 -12.40
N ARG A 78 -4.88 -8.64 -11.11
CA ARG A 78 -5.91 -9.39 -10.41
C ARG A 78 -6.37 -8.58 -9.20
N ASN A 79 -7.64 -8.71 -8.85
CA ASN A 79 -8.19 -8.06 -7.68
C ASN A 79 -8.38 -9.07 -6.56
N TRP A 80 -7.92 -8.71 -5.36
CA TRP A 80 -8.21 -9.42 -4.12
C TRP A 80 -9.04 -8.50 -3.24
N HIS A 81 -10.11 -9.05 -2.67
CA HIS A 81 -11.09 -8.29 -1.90
C HIS A 81 -11.06 -8.77 -0.46
N HIS A 82 -11.12 -7.84 0.47
CA HIS A 82 -11.20 -8.11 1.91
C HIS A 82 -12.02 -7.02 2.58
N GLU A 83 -13.16 -7.42 3.16
CA GLU A 83 -14.17 -6.50 3.67
C GLU A 83 -14.55 -5.48 2.58
N ASP A 84 -14.38 -4.18 2.85
CA ASP A 84 -14.70 -3.09 1.91
C ASP A 84 -13.48 -2.64 1.09
N ALA A 85 -12.34 -3.31 1.22
CA ALA A 85 -11.09 -2.96 0.55
C ALA A 85 -10.77 -3.89 -0.63
N THR A 86 -10.19 -3.33 -1.68
CA THR A 86 -9.71 -4.07 -2.86
C THR A 86 -8.23 -3.77 -3.09
N LEU A 87 -7.42 -4.82 -3.14
CA LEU A 87 -6.04 -4.76 -3.60
C LEU A 87 -5.97 -5.24 -5.04
N THR A 88 -5.30 -4.47 -5.88
CA THR A 88 -4.96 -4.91 -7.23
C THR A 88 -3.53 -5.39 -7.23
N TYR A 89 -3.26 -6.59 -7.72
CA TYR A 89 -1.92 -7.16 -7.73
C TYR A 89 -1.54 -7.74 -9.09
N ILE A 90 -0.25 -7.73 -9.38
CA ILE A 90 0.38 -8.40 -10.51
C ILE A 90 1.33 -9.48 -9.99
N TRP A 91 1.38 -10.60 -10.71
CA TRP A 91 2.20 -11.75 -10.35
C TRP A 91 3.01 -12.16 -11.58
N ARG A 92 4.32 -11.89 -11.55
CA ARG A 92 5.19 -12.08 -12.71
C ARG A 92 6.43 -12.89 -12.39
N TYR A 93 6.95 -13.58 -13.39
CA TYR A 93 8.26 -14.24 -13.32
C TYR A 93 9.19 -13.79 -14.44
N TYR A 94 10.48 -13.95 -14.23
CA TYR A 94 11.55 -13.75 -15.20
C TYR A 94 12.52 -14.92 -15.08
N VAL A 95 13.06 -15.36 -16.22
CA VAL A 95 14.11 -16.38 -16.29
C VAL A 95 15.37 -15.70 -16.79
N ASP A 96 16.46 -15.82 -16.05
CA ASP A 96 17.73 -15.26 -16.48
C ASP A 96 18.43 -16.10 -17.54
N THR A 97 19.62 -15.65 -17.96
CA THR A 97 20.43 -16.34 -18.95
C THR A 97 20.99 -17.68 -18.46
N GLU A 98 21.06 -17.89 -17.15
CA GLU A 98 21.53 -19.12 -16.51
C GLU A 98 20.38 -20.13 -16.31
N GLY A 99 19.14 -19.71 -16.57
CA GLY A 99 17.92 -20.52 -16.42
C GLY A 99 17.27 -20.40 -15.05
N ASP A 100 17.73 -19.48 -14.20
CA ASP A 100 17.19 -19.26 -12.87
C ASP A 100 15.89 -18.47 -12.93
N TYR A 101 14.91 -18.94 -12.15
CA TYR A 101 13.59 -18.32 -12.04
C TYR A 101 13.55 -17.31 -10.89
N PHE A 102 13.13 -16.10 -11.24
CA PHE A 102 12.84 -15.03 -10.29
C PHE A 102 11.37 -14.65 -10.39
N TYR A 103 10.72 -14.47 -9.25
CA TYR A 103 9.30 -14.10 -9.17
C TYR A 103 9.14 -12.79 -8.44
N ARG A 104 8.15 -12.00 -8.85
CA ARG A 104 7.73 -10.78 -8.17
C ARG A 104 6.21 -10.68 -8.13
N LEU A 105 5.69 -10.57 -6.90
CA LEU A 105 4.33 -10.10 -6.65
C LEU A 105 4.41 -8.63 -6.31
N CYS A 106 3.60 -7.80 -6.95
CA CYS A 106 3.39 -6.42 -6.51
C CYS A 106 1.90 -6.19 -6.35
N ALA A 107 1.50 -5.68 -5.20
CA ALA A 107 0.13 -5.31 -4.90
C ALA A 107 0.05 -3.81 -4.64
N ARG A 108 -1.07 -3.23 -5.06
CA ARG A 108 -1.40 -1.82 -4.93
C ARG A 108 -2.65 -1.67 -4.09
N TYR A 109 -2.56 -0.77 -3.13
CA TYR A 109 -3.70 -0.24 -2.40
C TYR A 109 -3.55 1.27 -2.29
N GLN A 110 -4.57 2.00 -2.74
CA GLN A 110 -4.52 3.47 -2.86
C GLN A 110 -3.27 3.91 -3.67
N GLN A 111 -2.37 4.70 -3.08
CA GLN A 111 -1.13 5.18 -3.70
C GLN A 111 0.12 4.41 -3.23
N GLN A 112 -0.07 3.26 -2.59
CA GLN A 112 1.02 2.45 -2.05
C GLN A 112 1.18 1.15 -2.84
N ASP A 113 2.41 0.89 -3.26
CA ASP A 113 2.82 -0.35 -3.91
C ASP A 113 3.75 -1.11 -2.98
N TYR A 114 3.40 -2.37 -2.69
CA TYR A 114 4.20 -3.28 -1.89
C TYR A 114 4.51 -4.54 -2.71
N CYS A 115 5.76 -4.95 -2.73
CA CYS A 115 6.20 -6.10 -3.51
C CYS A 115 6.90 -7.14 -2.65
N TRP A 116 6.87 -8.37 -3.15
CA TRP A 116 7.58 -9.53 -2.63
C TRP A 116 8.38 -10.17 -3.77
N TRP A 117 9.56 -10.69 -3.46
CA TRP A 117 10.48 -11.27 -4.43
C TRP A 117 10.90 -12.67 -4.01
N TRP A 118 10.96 -13.57 -4.99
CA TRP A 118 11.47 -14.92 -4.81
C TRP A 118 12.55 -15.23 -5.84
N GLN A 119 13.51 -16.06 -5.45
CA GLN A 119 14.45 -16.74 -6.34
C GLN A 119 14.31 -18.23 -6.09
N GLN A 120 14.12 -19.03 -7.15
CA GLN A 120 13.94 -20.49 -7.05
C GLN A 120 12.89 -20.89 -5.99
N ALA A 121 11.73 -20.23 -6.01
CA ALA A 121 10.62 -20.40 -5.05
C ALA A 121 10.93 -20.05 -3.57
N ARG A 122 12.11 -19.51 -3.25
CA ARG A 122 12.44 -18.99 -1.91
C ARG A 122 12.23 -17.48 -1.84
N LEU A 123 11.48 -17.00 -0.85
CA LEU A 123 11.29 -15.57 -0.62
C LEU A 123 12.64 -14.93 -0.24
N THR A 124 13.10 -13.96 -1.03
CA THR A 124 14.39 -13.27 -0.86
C THR A 124 14.23 -11.84 -0.34
N GLY A 125 13.08 -11.21 -0.56
CA GLY A 125 12.85 -9.85 -0.11
C GLY A 125 11.39 -9.43 -0.18
N ARG A 126 11.07 -8.32 0.49
CA ARG A 126 9.76 -7.66 0.44
C ARG A 126 9.86 -6.20 0.88
N GLY A 127 8.95 -5.35 0.42
CA GLY A 127 8.94 -3.94 0.83
C GLY A 127 8.07 -3.04 -0.04
N PHE A 128 7.87 -1.82 0.46
CA PHE A 128 7.26 -0.73 -0.30
C PHE A 128 8.21 -0.28 -1.42
N ILE A 129 7.63 0.01 -2.57
CA ILE A 129 8.37 0.55 -3.71
C ILE A 129 7.76 1.86 -4.18
N GLN A 130 8.60 2.69 -4.78
CA GLN A 130 8.12 3.89 -5.46
C GLN A 130 7.87 3.56 -6.94
N VAL A 131 6.70 3.95 -7.41
CA VAL A 131 6.35 3.90 -8.82
C VAL A 131 7.05 5.04 -9.51
N VAL A 132 7.63 4.76 -10.66
CA VAL A 132 8.20 5.81 -11.51
C VAL A 132 7.14 6.23 -12.51
N ASP A 133 6.79 7.51 -12.52
CA ASP A 133 5.95 8.07 -13.56
C ASP A 133 6.69 7.92 -14.89
N ALA A 134 6.03 7.29 -15.85
CA ALA A 134 6.51 7.26 -17.23
C ALA A 134 6.25 8.64 -17.86
N SER A 135 6.95 9.67 -17.39
CA SER A 135 7.02 10.95 -18.09
C SER A 135 7.95 10.80 -19.29
N SER A 136 7.31 10.66 -20.45
CA SER A 136 7.75 10.93 -21.83
C SER A 136 9.23 11.23 -22.08
#